data_AF-K4B2Y7-F1
#
_entry.id   AF-K4B2Y7-F1
#
_cell.length_a   1.000
_cell.length_b   1.000
_cell.length_c   1.000
_cell.angle_alpha   90.00
_cell.angle_beta   90.00
_cell.angle_gamma   90.00
#
_symmetry.space_group_name_H-M   'P 1'
#
loop_
_entity.id
_entity.type
_entity.pdbx_description
1 polymer ?
#
loop_
_entity_poly.entity_id
_entity_poly.type
_entity_poly.pdbx_seq_one_letter_code
_entity_poly.pdbx_strand_id
1 'polypeptide(L)'
;MSRSYVVGLIVILLVIVVEATPPGIADHPSHSHCSDDEIKKCKNLPHVCPKFCPNGCITECRSCKPICIDGPSPSPPPPTPYHPHPPQSPPPTPGHPHPPKSPKKVKCKSKDKKHSKCYNQEHTCPSTCPGTCKVDCVSCKPVCSCDKPGAVCQDPRFIGADGITFYFHGKKDKDFCLVSDSNLHINGHFIGKRNENMKRDFTWVQAIGILYDTHNISVGALKTATWDDAIDRLYLNFDGESILLPENEGARWQSETRPTTSITRTSDTNEIIIEVENILKITAKVVPITEEESRVHNYGITEDDCFAHLELGFKFFALSDEVSGVLGQTYRRNYVSRVKMGVLMPVMGGDKEFSASGLFNADCSVAKFQAVNEGLLNNLEIPNLKCSSGMSGRGVVCRR
;
A
#
# COMPACT_ATOMS: atom_id res chain seq x y z
N MET A 1 1.48 -36.12 -74.41
CA MET A 1 2.87 -36.19 -73.86
C MET A 1 3.14 -34.80 -73.29
N SER A 2 3.37 -34.56 -72.00
CA SER A 2 4.23 -35.23 -71.03
C SER A 2 3.68 -35.02 -69.61
N ARG A 3 3.68 -36.08 -68.79
CA ARG A 3 3.42 -36.00 -67.34
C ARG A 3 4.75 -35.68 -66.66
N SER A 4 4.88 -34.50 -66.07
CA SER A 4 6.02 -34.16 -65.21
C SER A 4 5.62 -34.33 -63.74
N TYR A 5 6.23 -35.31 -63.11
CA TYR A 5 6.16 -35.57 -61.67
C TYR A 5 6.98 -34.49 -60.93
N VAL A 6 6.33 -33.69 -60.09
CA VAL A 6 7.03 -32.85 -59.10
C VAL A 6 7.06 -33.64 -57.80
N VAL A 7 8.22 -34.21 -57.51
CA VAL A 7 8.55 -34.87 -56.25
C VAL A 7 8.68 -33.79 -55.17
N GLY A 8 7.80 -33.82 -54.18
CA GLY A 8 7.86 -32.93 -53.02
C GLY A 8 9.02 -33.28 -52.10
N LEU A 9 10.02 -32.40 -52.04
CA LEU A 9 11.08 -32.42 -51.04
C LEU A 9 10.54 -31.79 -49.73
N ILE A 10 10.07 -32.64 -48.81
CA ILE A 10 9.77 -32.23 -47.43
C ILE A 10 11.10 -32.17 -46.68
N VAL A 11 11.62 -30.96 -46.47
CA VAL A 11 12.75 -30.71 -45.56
C VAL A 11 12.21 -30.64 -44.14
N ILE A 12 12.42 -31.71 -43.36
CA ILE A 12 12.11 -31.74 -41.93
C ILE A 12 13.20 -30.96 -41.20
N LEU A 13 12.91 -29.73 -40.80
CA LEU A 13 13.71 -28.95 -39.87
C LEU A 13 13.54 -29.53 -38.45
N LEU A 14 14.51 -30.33 -38.00
CA LEU A 14 14.66 -30.70 -36.59
C LEU A 14 15.11 -29.46 -35.80
N VAL A 15 14.16 -28.81 -35.14
CA VAL A 15 14.45 -27.80 -34.12
C VAL A 15 14.87 -28.55 -32.85
N ILE A 16 16.17 -28.58 -32.57
CA ILE A 16 16.69 -29.00 -31.28
C ILE A 16 16.34 -27.90 -30.28
N VAL A 17 15.33 -28.14 -29.44
CA VAL A 17 15.06 -27.31 -28.27
C VAL A 17 16.15 -27.62 -27.25
N VAL A 18 17.19 -26.78 -27.22
CA VAL A 18 18.13 -26.76 -26.10
C VAL A 18 17.42 -25.99 -24.98
N GLU A 19 16.96 -26.70 -23.95
CA GLU A 19 16.48 -26.09 -22.72
C GLU A 19 17.60 -25.25 -22.11
N ALA A 20 17.50 -23.92 -22.25
CA ALA A 20 18.41 -23.01 -21.59
C ALA A 20 18.11 -23.02 -20.09
N THR A 21 19.00 -23.62 -19.31
CA THR A 21 18.95 -23.63 -17.84
C THR A 21 18.90 -22.18 -17.32
N PRO A 22 17.89 -21.80 -16.51
CA PRO A 22 17.84 -20.49 -15.87
C PRO A 22 19.11 -20.17 -15.07
N PRO A 23 19.61 -18.93 -15.08
CA PRO A 23 20.81 -18.58 -14.34
C PRO A 23 20.61 -18.83 -12.85
N GLY A 24 21.33 -19.84 -12.30
CA GLY A 24 21.30 -20.17 -10.87
C GLY A 24 21.13 -21.65 -10.52
N ILE A 25 20.86 -22.55 -11.48
CA ILE A 25 20.67 -24.00 -11.24
C ILE A 25 21.93 -24.80 -11.63
N ALA A 26 22.44 -25.64 -10.73
CA ALA A 26 23.61 -26.49 -10.96
C ALA A 26 23.34 -27.52 -12.07
N ASP A 27 24.36 -27.89 -12.84
CA ASP A 27 24.28 -29.09 -13.69
C ASP A 27 24.14 -30.32 -12.78
N HIS A 28 23.02 -31.04 -12.89
CA HIS A 28 22.57 -32.13 -12.00
C HIS A 28 22.25 -31.71 -10.54
N PRO A 29 21.12 -31.02 -10.30
CA PRO A 29 20.75 -30.57 -8.96
C PRO A 29 20.37 -31.72 -8.02
N SER A 30 20.91 -31.72 -6.80
CA SER A 30 20.41 -32.55 -5.72
C SER A 30 19.06 -32.04 -5.22
N HIS A 31 18.15 -32.95 -4.88
CA HIS A 31 16.82 -32.63 -4.35
C HIS A 31 16.71 -32.98 -2.87
N SER A 32 15.96 -32.17 -2.12
CA SER A 32 15.54 -32.49 -0.75
C SER A 32 14.02 -32.43 -0.61
N HIS A 33 13.49 -33.15 0.38
CA HIS A 33 12.07 -33.18 0.70
C HIS A 33 11.88 -33.12 2.23
N CYS A 34 10.72 -32.61 2.64
CA CYS A 34 10.30 -32.60 4.03
C CYS A 34 9.40 -33.82 4.31
N SER A 35 9.68 -34.52 5.41
CA SER A 35 8.94 -35.73 5.87
C SER A 35 8.10 -35.50 7.12
N ASP A 36 7.96 -34.25 7.60
CA ASP A 36 7.18 -33.90 8.80
C ASP A 36 5.66 -33.92 8.51
N ASP A 37 4.92 -34.66 9.34
CA ASP A 37 3.48 -34.92 9.20
C ASP A 37 2.59 -33.77 9.68
N GLU A 38 3.09 -32.83 10.49
CA GLU A 38 2.29 -31.70 10.99
C GLU A 38 2.12 -30.57 9.96
N ILE A 39 2.98 -30.51 8.94
CA ILE A 39 3.03 -29.38 7.98
C ILE A 39 2.61 -29.83 6.57
N LYS A 40 1.30 -29.86 6.32
CA LYS A 40 0.70 -30.30 5.04
C LYS A 40 1.13 -29.51 3.80
N LYS A 41 1.66 -28.29 3.95
CA LYS A 41 1.93 -27.39 2.82
C LYS A 41 3.21 -27.71 2.04
N CYS A 42 4.16 -28.41 2.65
CA CYS A 42 5.51 -28.61 2.07
C CYS A 42 6.00 -30.07 2.14
N LYS A 43 5.15 -30.96 2.66
CA LYS A 43 5.37 -32.40 2.64
C LYS A 43 5.42 -32.90 1.19
N ASN A 44 6.45 -33.66 0.86
CA ASN A 44 6.69 -34.28 -0.46
C ASN A 44 6.87 -33.32 -1.65
N LEU A 45 7.08 -32.02 -1.44
CA LEU A 45 7.49 -31.12 -2.53
C LEU A 45 9.01 -31.24 -2.77
N PRO A 46 9.48 -31.53 -3.99
CA PRO A 46 10.90 -31.56 -4.28
C PRO A 46 11.47 -30.13 -4.33
N HIS A 47 12.46 -29.83 -3.48
CA HIS A 47 13.18 -28.57 -3.50
C HIS A 47 14.56 -28.74 -4.13
N VAL A 48 14.88 -27.87 -5.08
CA VAL A 48 16.19 -27.82 -5.75
C VAL A 48 17.19 -27.14 -4.82
N CYS A 49 18.31 -27.81 -4.54
CA CYS A 49 19.36 -27.21 -3.73
C CYS A 49 20.04 -26.02 -4.46
N PRO A 50 20.33 -24.92 -3.76
CA PRO A 50 21.09 -23.81 -4.33
C PRO A 50 22.50 -24.24 -4.77
N LYS A 51 23.02 -23.61 -5.84
CA LYS A 51 24.38 -23.85 -6.37
C LYS A 51 25.51 -23.77 -5.33
N PHE A 52 25.34 -22.97 -4.29
CA PHE A 52 26.33 -22.78 -3.24
C PHE A 52 26.27 -23.83 -2.12
N CYS A 53 25.43 -24.87 -2.24
CA CYS A 53 25.40 -26.03 -1.35
C CYS A 53 26.08 -27.25 -2.04
N PRO A 54 27.43 -27.32 -2.10
CA PRO A 54 28.13 -28.40 -2.81
C PRO A 54 27.88 -29.79 -2.21
N ASN A 55 27.57 -29.86 -0.91
CA ASN A 55 27.30 -31.10 -0.19
C ASN A 55 25.80 -31.45 -0.14
N GLY A 56 24.96 -30.72 -0.89
CA GLY A 56 23.51 -30.84 -0.83
C GLY A 56 22.86 -29.99 0.28
N CYS A 57 21.54 -30.06 0.36
CA CYS A 57 20.71 -29.26 1.24
C CYS A 57 19.61 -30.11 1.89
N ILE A 58 19.08 -29.66 3.02
CA ILE A 58 17.86 -30.18 3.66
C ILE A 58 16.73 -29.17 3.53
N THR A 59 15.49 -29.63 3.38
CA THR A 59 14.32 -28.73 3.38
C THR A 59 13.85 -28.49 4.80
N GLU A 60 13.83 -27.24 5.26
CA GLU A 60 13.20 -26.88 6.53
C GLU A 60 11.67 -26.87 6.38
N CYS A 61 11.00 -27.81 7.04
CA CYS A 61 9.56 -28.04 6.90
C CYS A 61 8.68 -26.81 7.24
N ARG A 62 9.12 -25.94 8.16
CA ARG A 62 8.37 -24.74 8.57
C ARG A 62 8.44 -23.58 7.57
N SER A 63 9.58 -23.43 6.90
CA SER A 63 9.84 -22.33 5.97
C SER A 63 9.78 -22.75 4.50
N CYS A 64 9.81 -24.06 4.24
CA CYS A 64 9.83 -24.69 2.91
C CYS A 64 11.03 -24.22 2.07
N LYS A 65 12.15 -23.97 2.75
CA LYS A 65 13.40 -23.49 2.15
C LYS A 65 14.49 -24.56 2.28
N PRO A 66 15.33 -24.73 1.24
CA PRO A 66 16.53 -25.54 1.33
C PRO A 66 17.63 -24.85 2.16
N ILE A 67 18.28 -25.58 3.06
CA ILE A 67 19.41 -25.17 3.91
C ILE A 67 20.60 -26.08 3.60
N CYS A 68 21.80 -25.55 3.36
CA CYS A 68 22.98 -26.38 3.07
C CYS A 68 23.36 -27.27 4.28
N ILE A 69 23.83 -28.49 4.01
CA ILE A 69 24.15 -29.49 5.05
C ILE A 69 25.38 -29.11 5.88
N ASP A 70 26.34 -28.34 5.33
CA ASP A 70 27.57 -27.92 6.04
C ASP A 70 28.02 -26.48 5.68
N GLY A 71 27.33 -25.44 6.18
CA GLY A 71 27.82 -24.07 6.04
C GLY A 71 28.95 -23.75 7.05
N PRO A 72 30.15 -23.29 6.63
CA PRO A 72 31.15 -22.81 7.58
C PRO A 72 30.72 -21.48 8.20
N SER A 73 30.88 -21.37 9.52
CA SER A 73 30.79 -20.10 10.25
C SER A 73 31.91 -19.15 9.78
N PRO A 74 31.64 -17.88 9.43
CA PRO A 74 32.68 -16.96 8.99
C PRO A 74 33.64 -16.65 10.16
N SER A 75 34.93 -16.90 9.95
CA SER A 75 35.99 -16.50 10.88
C SER A 75 36.28 -14.99 10.78
N PRO A 76 36.64 -14.32 11.89
CA PRO A 76 36.89 -12.88 11.90
C PRO A 76 38.16 -12.49 11.12
N PRO A 77 38.22 -11.29 10.52
CA PRO A 77 39.35 -10.85 9.71
C PRO A 77 40.60 -10.51 10.54
N PRO A 78 41.81 -10.56 9.94
CA PRO A 78 43.07 -10.25 10.63
C PRO A 78 43.25 -8.73 10.88
N PRO A 79 44.03 -8.34 11.91
CA PRO A 79 44.26 -6.93 12.24
C PRO A 79 45.16 -6.22 11.23
N THR A 80 44.72 -5.06 10.75
CA THR A 80 45.51 -4.14 9.90
C THR A 80 46.46 -3.24 10.70
N PRO A 81 47.57 -2.75 10.11
CA PRO A 81 48.58 -1.94 10.79
C PRO A 81 48.10 -0.51 11.09
N TYR A 82 48.53 0.00 12.25
CA TYR A 82 48.21 1.33 12.79
C TYR A 82 48.74 2.49 11.92
N HIS A 83 47.84 3.35 11.47
CA HIS A 83 48.14 4.75 11.13
C HIS A 83 47.55 5.67 12.21
N PRO A 84 48.30 6.68 12.71
CA PRO A 84 47.81 7.56 13.77
C PRO A 84 46.76 8.55 13.24
N HIS A 85 45.53 8.44 13.72
CA HIS A 85 44.47 9.44 13.52
C HIS A 85 44.45 10.48 14.66
N PRO A 86 43.94 11.71 14.40
CA PRO A 86 43.88 12.81 15.38
C PRO A 86 42.91 12.54 16.55
N PRO A 87 42.93 13.35 17.62
CA PRO A 87 42.25 13.04 18.89
C PRO A 87 40.74 12.87 18.70
N GLN A 88 40.23 11.68 19.07
CA GLN A 88 38.80 11.38 19.14
C GLN A 88 38.16 12.14 20.30
N SER A 89 37.01 12.75 20.03
CA SER A 89 36.03 13.23 21.01
C SER A 89 35.61 12.09 21.95
N PRO A 90 35.19 12.40 23.20
CA PRO A 90 34.76 11.36 24.14
C PRO A 90 33.58 10.54 23.57
N PRO A 91 33.47 9.24 23.91
CA PRO A 91 32.33 8.42 23.52
C PRO A 91 31.03 9.04 24.06
N PRO A 92 29.97 9.18 23.25
CA PRO A 92 28.67 9.55 23.77
C PRO A 92 28.15 8.44 24.68
N THR A 93 27.62 8.85 25.82
CA THR A 93 26.93 8.04 26.82
C THR A 93 25.91 7.11 26.15
N PRO A 94 25.77 5.84 26.57
CA PRO A 94 24.72 4.96 26.03
C PRO A 94 23.36 5.60 26.28
N GLY A 95 22.73 6.10 25.21
CA GLY A 95 21.32 6.50 25.23
C GLY A 95 20.50 5.30 25.68
N HIS A 96 19.61 5.54 26.65
CA HIS A 96 18.72 4.51 27.16
C HIS A 96 17.99 3.81 26.00
N PRO A 97 18.06 2.47 25.89
CA PRO A 97 17.15 1.75 25.02
C PRO A 97 15.74 2.01 25.55
N HIS A 98 14.88 2.63 24.74
CA HIS A 98 13.45 2.59 25.01
C HIS A 98 13.07 1.11 25.20
N PRO A 99 12.45 0.74 26.33
CA PRO A 99 12.09 -0.65 26.57
C PRO A 99 11.17 -1.13 25.44
N PRO A 100 11.32 -2.38 24.95
CA PRO A 100 10.40 -2.93 23.98
C PRO A 100 8.99 -2.83 24.55
N LYS A 101 8.15 -1.97 23.93
CA LYS A 101 6.75 -1.79 24.35
C LYS A 101 6.11 -3.16 24.35
N SER A 102 5.70 -3.65 25.52
CA SER A 102 5.03 -4.94 25.63
C SER A 102 3.81 -4.94 24.70
N PRO A 103 3.57 -6.04 23.95
CA PRO A 103 2.48 -6.06 22.99
C PRO A 103 1.14 -5.77 23.66
N LYS A 104 0.48 -4.70 23.22
CA LYS A 104 -0.83 -4.29 23.70
C LYS A 104 -1.84 -5.40 23.45
N LYS A 105 -2.74 -5.60 24.41
CA LYS A 105 -3.91 -6.46 24.22
C LYS A 105 -5.08 -5.63 23.73
N VAL A 106 -5.78 -6.15 22.73
CA VAL A 106 -6.93 -5.52 22.10
C VAL A 106 -8.11 -6.47 22.07
N LYS A 107 -9.32 -5.93 21.93
CA LYS A 107 -10.56 -6.71 21.93
C LYS A 107 -11.47 -6.26 20.80
N CYS A 108 -12.25 -7.19 20.26
CA CYS A 108 -13.35 -6.85 19.35
C CYS A 108 -14.47 -6.16 20.16
N LYS A 109 -14.82 -4.91 19.77
CA LYS A 109 -15.90 -4.13 20.39
C LYS A 109 -17.25 -4.24 19.63
N SER A 110 -17.29 -4.95 18.51
CA SER A 110 -18.51 -5.09 17.70
C SER A 110 -19.54 -5.96 18.41
N LYS A 111 -20.70 -5.38 18.72
CA LYS A 111 -21.86 -6.07 19.32
C LYS A 111 -22.78 -6.75 18.31
N ASP A 112 -22.40 -6.78 17.03
CA ASP A 112 -23.18 -7.49 16.01
C ASP A 112 -23.27 -8.98 16.38
N LYS A 113 -24.47 -9.55 16.32
CA LYS A 113 -24.71 -10.98 16.57
C LYS A 113 -23.81 -11.87 15.70
N LYS A 114 -23.45 -11.42 14.49
CA LYS A 114 -22.53 -12.12 13.58
C LYS A 114 -21.12 -12.28 14.15
N HIS A 115 -20.67 -11.37 15.02
CA HIS A 115 -19.34 -11.38 15.63
C HIS A 115 -19.37 -11.76 17.12
N SER A 116 -20.51 -12.25 17.63
CA SER A 116 -20.71 -12.61 19.04
C SER A 116 -19.63 -13.55 19.59
N LYS A 117 -19.11 -14.48 18.78
CA LYS A 117 -18.03 -15.40 19.18
C LYS A 117 -16.67 -14.72 19.41
N CYS A 118 -16.44 -13.58 18.79
CA CYS A 118 -15.21 -12.80 18.91
C CYS A 118 -15.33 -11.63 19.91
N TYR A 119 -16.56 -11.20 20.19
CA TYR A 119 -16.83 -10.05 21.04
C TYR A 119 -16.14 -10.18 22.41
N ASN A 120 -15.43 -9.14 22.82
CA ASN A 120 -14.66 -9.06 24.06
C ASN A 120 -13.52 -10.10 24.22
N GLN A 121 -13.20 -10.89 23.20
CA GLN A 121 -12.03 -11.76 23.24
C GLN A 121 -10.73 -10.91 23.21
N GLU A 122 -9.78 -11.26 24.08
CA GLU A 122 -8.46 -10.64 24.10
C GLU A 122 -7.53 -11.22 23.04
N HIS A 123 -6.88 -10.34 22.30
CA HIS A 123 -5.85 -10.67 21.32
C HIS A 123 -4.60 -9.84 21.58
N THR A 124 -3.44 -10.47 21.45
CA THR A 124 -2.14 -9.81 21.54
C THR A 124 -1.78 -9.19 20.19
N CYS A 125 -1.37 -7.92 20.17
CA CYS A 125 -0.94 -7.29 18.93
C CYS A 125 0.29 -7.97 18.32
N PRO A 126 0.37 -8.07 16.97
CA PRO A 126 1.58 -8.50 16.28
C PRO A 126 2.78 -7.62 16.63
N SER A 127 3.99 -8.18 16.55
CA SER A 127 5.24 -7.44 16.76
C SER A 127 5.49 -6.35 15.73
N THR A 128 4.82 -6.38 14.58
CA THR A 128 4.87 -5.33 13.55
C THR A 128 4.05 -4.09 13.91
N CYS A 129 3.10 -4.21 14.84
CA CYS A 129 2.31 -3.07 15.34
C CYS A 129 1.92 -3.27 16.82
N PRO A 130 2.90 -3.43 17.73
CA PRO A 130 2.67 -3.95 19.07
C PRO A 130 1.79 -3.02 19.92
N GLY A 131 1.71 -1.73 19.59
CA GLY A 131 0.89 -0.75 20.33
C GLY A 131 -0.41 -0.32 19.63
N THR A 132 -0.58 -0.61 18.34
CA THR A 132 -1.55 0.10 17.48
C THR A 132 -2.49 -0.83 16.70
N CYS A 133 -2.39 -2.15 16.90
CA CYS A 133 -3.28 -3.08 16.22
C CYS A 133 -4.76 -2.90 16.62
N LYS A 134 -5.67 -3.34 15.76
CA LYS A 134 -7.12 -3.42 16.03
C LYS A 134 -7.59 -4.86 15.78
N VAL A 135 -8.64 -5.33 16.46
CA VAL A 135 -9.20 -6.67 16.15
C VAL A 135 -10.12 -6.55 14.95
N ASP A 136 -9.84 -7.29 13.88
CA ASP A 136 -10.83 -7.56 12.85
C ASP A 136 -11.85 -8.54 13.43
N CYS A 137 -13.04 -8.03 13.75
CA CYS A 137 -14.14 -8.81 14.32
C CYS A 137 -14.69 -9.87 13.36
N VAL A 138 -14.47 -9.74 12.05
CA VAL A 138 -14.92 -10.72 11.04
C VAL A 138 -14.00 -11.94 11.08
N SER A 139 -12.68 -11.73 11.03
CA SER A 139 -11.71 -12.81 11.09
C SER A 139 -11.33 -13.24 12.51
N CYS A 140 -11.73 -12.46 13.51
CA CYS A 140 -11.31 -12.54 14.91
C CYS A 140 -9.78 -12.57 15.11
N LYS A 141 -9.07 -11.66 14.45
CA LYS A 141 -7.61 -11.56 14.52
C LYS A 141 -7.15 -10.14 14.79
N PRO A 142 -6.05 -9.96 15.55
CA PRO A 142 -5.41 -8.66 15.66
C PRO A 142 -4.71 -8.34 14.34
N VAL A 143 -4.99 -7.16 13.80
CA VAL A 143 -4.49 -6.70 12.49
C VAL A 143 -3.92 -5.30 12.61
N CYS A 144 -2.79 -5.08 11.93
CA CYS A 144 -2.19 -3.76 11.78
C CYS A 144 -2.94 -3.00 10.68
N SER A 145 -3.15 -1.70 10.84
CA SER A 145 -3.84 -0.88 9.83
C SER A 145 -3.14 -0.93 8.47
N CYS A 146 -1.81 -1.00 8.48
CA CYS A 146 -0.97 -1.06 7.27
C CYS A 146 -0.86 -2.44 6.61
N ASP A 147 -1.53 -3.47 7.13
CA ASP A 147 -1.47 -4.85 6.61
C ASP A 147 -2.81 -5.30 6.01
N LYS A 148 -3.55 -4.36 5.42
CA LYS A 148 -4.86 -4.60 4.79
C LYS A 148 -4.88 -4.14 3.33
N PRO A 149 -5.71 -4.75 2.47
CA PRO A 149 -5.99 -4.21 1.14
C PRO A 149 -6.36 -2.73 1.20
N GLY A 150 -5.78 -1.95 0.29
CA GLY A 150 -5.92 -0.50 0.25
C GLY A 150 -4.98 0.25 1.20
N ALA A 151 -4.06 -0.42 1.90
CA ALA A 151 -3.07 0.27 2.73
C ALA A 151 -1.96 0.92 1.88
N VAL A 152 -1.54 2.12 2.29
CA VAL A 152 -0.36 2.84 1.79
C VAL A 152 0.40 3.38 2.99
N CYS A 153 1.52 2.76 3.34
CA CYS A 153 2.31 3.10 4.53
C CYS A 153 3.80 2.99 4.22
N GLN A 154 4.68 3.38 5.15
CA GLN A 154 6.14 3.24 4.98
C GLN A 154 6.65 3.98 3.72
N ASP A 155 7.59 3.41 2.96
CA ASP A 155 8.40 4.11 1.95
C ASP A 155 8.07 3.84 0.46
N PRO A 156 6.90 4.28 -0.03
CA PRO A 156 5.60 3.78 0.34
C PRO A 156 5.35 2.36 -0.19
N ARG A 157 5.00 1.49 0.74
CA ARG A 157 4.46 0.15 0.54
C ARG A 157 2.95 0.24 0.34
N PHE A 158 2.46 -0.39 -0.72
CA PHE A 158 1.05 -0.52 -1.08
C PHE A 158 0.58 -1.96 -0.89
N ILE A 159 -0.71 -2.14 -0.59
CA ILE A 159 -1.38 -3.44 -0.64
C ILE A 159 -2.58 -3.33 -1.57
N GLY A 160 -2.53 -4.06 -2.69
CA GLY A 160 -3.62 -4.09 -3.68
C GLY A 160 -4.90 -4.73 -3.14
N ALA A 161 -5.99 -4.59 -3.90
CA ALA A 161 -7.27 -5.24 -3.58
C ALA A 161 -7.16 -6.78 -3.52
N ASP A 162 -6.22 -7.34 -4.29
CA ASP A 162 -5.84 -8.76 -4.31
C ASP A 162 -5.02 -9.19 -3.08
N GLY A 163 -4.67 -8.26 -2.19
CA GLY A 163 -3.84 -8.50 -1.01
C GLY A 163 -2.34 -8.58 -1.32
N ILE A 164 -1.92 -8.38 -2.58
CA ILE A 164 -0.51 -8.38 -2.94
C ILE A 164 0.13 -7.09 -2.46
N THR A 165 1.23 -7.23 -1.71
CA THR A 165 2.10 -6.12 -1.35
C THR A 165 2.98 -5.74 -2.54
N PHE A 166 3.09 -4.45 -2.83
CA PHE A 166 4.00 -3.90 -3.83
C PHE A 166 4.49 -2.50 -3.42
N TYR A 167 5.50 -1.99 -4.12
CA TYR A 167 6.09 -0.69 -3.86
C TYR A 167 5.96 0.21 -5.09
N PHE A 168 5.69 1.49 -4.83
CA PHE A 168 5.73 2.52 -5.85
C PHE A 168 6.61 3.66 -5.33
N HIS A 169 7.78 3.82 -5.93
CA HIS A 169 8.79 4.74 -5.40
C HIS A 169 8.48 6.22 -5.69
N GLY A 170 7.70 6.53 -6.74
CA GLY A 170 7.46 7.92 -7.13
C GLY A 170 8.77 8.73 -7.25
N LYS A 171 8.67 10.03 -6.94
CA LYS A 171 9.78 10.99 -6.86
C LYS A 171 9.53 12.01 -5.77
N LYS A 172 10.61 12.56 -5.22
CA LYS A 172 10.55 13.67 -4.27
C LYS A 172 9.86 14.90 -4.88
N ASP A 173 9.01 15.55 -4.10
CA ASP A 173 8.28 16.78 -4.39
C ASP A 173 7.46 16.70 -5.69
N LYS A 174 6.78 15.56 -5.87
CA LYS A 174 5.93 15.28 -7.03
C LYS A 174 4.61 14.64 -6.62
N ASP A 175 3.59 14.87 -7.45
CA ASP A 175 2.25 14.33 -7.26
C ASP A 175 2.01 13.13 -8.17
N PHE A 176 1.35 12.11 -7.65
CA PHE A 176 1.05 10.88 -8.39
C PHE A 176 -0.38 10.41 -8.19
N CYS A 177 -1.00 9.95 -9.27
CA CYS A 177 -2.33 9.39 -9.28
C CYS A 177 -2.36 7.99 -8.65
N LEU A 178 -2.92 7.93 -7.44
CA LEU A 178 -3.10 6.70 -6.69
C LEU A 178 -4.36 5.97 -7.14
N VAL A 179 -5.43 6.71 -7.38
CA VAL A 179 -6.74 6.19 -7.82
C VAL A 179 -7.34 7.17 -8.82
N SER A 180 -7.85 6.67 -9.94
CA SER A 180 -8.71 7.45 -10.81
C SER A 180 -9.83 6.61 -11.37
N ASP A 181 -11.05 7.02 -11.12
CA ASP A 181 -12.29 6.48 -11.65
C ASP A 181 -13.16 7.63 -12.17
N SER A 182 -14.32 7.36 -12.74
CA SER A 182 -15.19 8.39 -13.33
C SER A 182 -15.66 9.45 -12.32
N ASN A 183 -15.91 9.06 -11.07
CA ASN A 183 -16.46 9.91 -10.00
C ASN A 183 -15.51 10.12 -8.81
N LEU A 184 -14.28 9.59 -8.87
CA LEU A 184 -13.29 9.68 -7.81
C LEU A 184 -11.89 9.78 -8.38
N HIS A 185 -11.12 10.78 -7.95
CA HIS A 185 -9.71 10.89 -8.25
C HIS A 185 -8.93 11.15 -6.97
N ILE A 186 -7.81 10.48 -6.79
CA ILE A 186 -6.94 10.65 -5.64
C ILE A 186 -5.49 10.75 -6.12
N ASN A 187 -4.88 11.91 -5.88
CA ASN A 187 -3.45 12.10 -6.01
C ASN A 187 -2.79 12.07 -4.64
N GLY A 188 -1.55 11.61 -4.58
CA GLY A 188 -0.67 11.74 -3.42
C GLY A 188 0.51 12.64 -3.73
N HIS A 189 0.83 13.55 -2.81
CA HIS A 189 2.06 14.34 -2.81
C HIS A 189 3.16 13.56 -2.12
N PHE A 190 4.25 13.30 -2.83
CA PHE A 190 5.37 12.52 -2.35
C PHE A 190 6.50 13.45 -1.90
N ILE A 191 6.87 13.35 -0.64
CA ILE A 191 8.15 13.90 -0.14
C ILE A 191 9.23 12.85 -0.28
N GLY A 192 10.49 13.24 -0.17
CA GLY A 192 11.56 12.27 -0.19
C GLY A 192 12.92 12.81 0.20
N LYS A 193 13.84 11.87 0.41
CA LYS A 193 15.26 12.14 0.68
C LYS A 193 16.13 11.35 -0.29
N ARG A 194 17.23 11.97 -0.68
CA ARG A 194 18.27 11.38 -1.52
C ARG A 194 19.62 11.73 -0.94
N ASN A 195 20.39 10.73 -0.54
CA ASN A 195 21.79 10.91 -0.15
C ASN A 195 22.71 10.73 -1.38
N GLU A 196 23.97 11.15 -1.27
CA GLU A 196 24.95 11.11 -2.38
C GLU A 196 25.20 9.69 -2.92
N ASN A 197 24.99 8.68 -2.07
CA ASN A 197 25.19 7.27 -2.39
C ASN A 197 23.92 6.59 -2.95
N MET A 198 22.79 7.29 -3.01
CA MET A 198 21.51 6.76 -3.43
C MET A 198 21.27 6.91 -4.94
N LYS A 199 20.92 5.78 -5.57
CA LYS A 199 20.53 5.73 -6.99
C LYS A 199 19.08 6.17 -7.24
N ARG A 200 18.26 6.27 -6.20
CA ARG A 200 16.83 6.65 -6.25
C ARG A 200 16.43 7.45 -5.01
N ASP A 201 15.29 8.14 -5.09
CA ASP A 201 14.68 8.75 -3.91
C ASP A 201 14.06 7.66 -3.02
N PHE A 202 14.17 7.84 -1.70
CA PHE A 202 13.21 7.27 -0.76
C PHE A 202 12.10 8.29 -0.57
N THR A 203 10.87 7.82 -0.65
CA THR A 203 9.72 8.71 -0.66
C THR A 203 8.65 8.26 0.31
N TRP A 204 7.81 9.20 0.70
CA TRP A 204 6.67 8.99 1.58
C TRP A 204 5.51 9.86 1.11
N VAL A 205 4.28 9.42 1.36
CA VAL A 205 3.09 10.21 1.04
C VAL A 205 2.91 11.27 2.13
N GLN A 206 3.15 12.53 1.83
CA GLN A 206 2.94 13.63 2.79
C GLN A 206 1.49 14.10 2.80
N ALA A 207 0.87 14.15 1.63
CA ALA A 207 -0.51 14.62 1.49
C ALA A 207 -1.25 13.83 0.43
N ILE A 208 -2.57 13.83 0.49
CA ILE A 208 -3.43 13.38 -0.60
C ILE A 208 -4.47 14.44 -0.92
N GLY A 209 -4.78 14.56 -2.21
CA GLY A 209 -5.92 15.32 -2.73
C GLY A 209 -6.96 14.36 -3.24
N ILE A 210 -8.21 14.55 -2.83
CA ILE A 210 -9.34 13.70 -3.16
C ILE A 210 -10.33 14.58 -3.92
N LEU A 211 -10.65 14.21 -5.15
CA LEU A 211 -11.64 14.86 -6.00
C LEU A 211 -12.83 13.92 -6.17
N TYR A 212 -14.04 14.43 -5.96
CA TYR A 212 -15.28 13.70 -6.20
C TYR A 212 -16.37 14.71 -6.52
N ASP A 213 -17.21 14.39 -7.50
CA ASP A 213 -18.22 15.33 -8.01
C ASP A 213 -17.60 16.70 -8.39
N THR A 214 -17.99 17.78 -7.71
CA THR A 214 -17.41 19.13 -7.83
C THR A 214 -16.54 19.52 -6.62
N HIS A 215 -16.37 18.62 -5.66
CA HIS A 215 -15.73 18.87 -4.38
C HIS A 215 -14.30 18.33 -4.33
N ASN A 216 -13.49 18.96 -3.47
CA ASN A 216 -12.14 18.51 -3.18
C ASN A 216 -11.84 18.50 -1.68
N ILE A 217 -11.03 17.53 -1.25
CA ILE A 217 -10.51 17.41 0.11
C ILE A 217 -9.00 17.25 0.02
N SER A 218 -8.23 17.94 0.86
CA SER A 218 -6.86 17.55 1.13
C SER A 218 -6.63 17.21 2.59
N VAL A 219 -5.88 16.14 2.81
CA VAL A 219 -5.29 15.80 4.10
C VAL A 219 -3.77 15.71 3.93
N GLY A 220 -3.03 16.27 4.87
CA GLY A 220 -1.58 16.28 4.85
C GLY A 220 -0.94 16.16 6.22
N ALA A 221 0.33 15.77 6.23
CA ALA A 221 1.22 15.84 7.37
C ALA A 221 2.01 17.16 7.35
N LEU A 222 1.86 17.96 8.41
CA LEU A 222 2.69 19.14 8.64
C LEU A 222 4.14 18.72 8.85
N LYS A 223 5.07 19.43 8.20
CA LYS A 223 6.51 19.22 8.41
C LYS A 223 6.87 19.55 9.85
N THR A 224 7.80 18.81 10.42
CA THR A 224 8.25 19.02 11.79
C THR A 224 9.74 18.77 11.92
N ALA A 225 10.37 19.34 12.94
CA ALA A 225 11.78 19.05 13.27
C ALA A 225 11.86 18.03 14.42
N THR A 226 10.88 18.02 15.31
CA THR A 226 10.82 17.07 16.42
C THR A 226 9.49 16.36 16.41
N TRP A 227 9.46 15.12 16.90
CA TRP A 227 8.21 14.38 17.04
C TRP A 227 7.74 14.35 18.50
N ASP A 228 6.46 14.64 18.68
CA ASP A 228 5.74 14.46 19.94
C ASP A 228 4.33 13.98 19.57
N ASP A 229 3.94 12.82 20.09
CA ASP A 229 2.62 12.23 19.83
C ASP A 229 1.48 13.14 20.33
N ALA A 230 1.74 14.03 21.30
CA ALA A 230 0.75 14.96 21.84
C ALA A 230 0.54 16.22 20.98
N ILE A 231 1.34 16.43 19.92
CA ILE A 231 1.22 17.59 19.03
C ILE A 231 0.55 17.15 17.73
N ASP A 232 -0.57 17.77 17.39
CA ASP A 232 -1.27 17.51 16.13
C ASP A 232 -0.50 18.08 14.94
N ARG A 233 -0.32 17.24 13.91
CA ARG A 233 0.37 17.58 12.66
C ARG A 233 -0.52 17.32 11.44
N LEU A 234 -1.83 17.32 11.63
CA LEU A 234 -2.80 17.19 10.54
C LEU A 234 -3.03 18.54 9.88
N TYR A 235 -3.01 18.53 8.56
CA TYR A 235 -3.56 19.60 7.73
C TYR A 235 -4.83 19.09 7.05
N LEU A 236 -5.93 19.83 7.16
CA LEU A 236 -7.24 19.46 6.61
C LEU A 236 -7.85 20.64 5.85
N ASN A 237 -8.31 20.38 4.65
CA ASN A 237 -9.00 21.37 3.81
C ASN A 237 -10.15 20.71 3.05
N PHE A 238 -11.23 21.47 2.86
CA PHE A 238 -12.37 21.10 2.04
C PHE A 238 -12.74 22.30 1.16
N ASP A 239 -12.80 22.10 -0.16
CA ASP A 239 -13.11 23.12 -1.15
C ASP A 239 -12.31 24.43 -1.02
N GLY A 240 -11.04 24.33 -0.65
CA GLY A 240 -10.17 25.48 -0.44
C GLY A 240 -10.22 26.07 0.97
N GLU A 241 -11.16 25.66 1.81
CA GLU A 241 -11.30 26.13 3.19
C GLU A 241 -10.66 25.19 4.21
N SER A 242 -9.84 25.73 5.11
CA SER A 242 -9.21 24.96 6.18
C SER A 242 -10.25 24.49 7.19
N ILE A 243 -10.22 23.21 7.53
CA ILE A 243 -11.10 22.64 8.56
C ILE A 243 -10.45 22.77 9.93
N LEU A 244 -11.13 23.44 10.86
CA LEU A 244 -10.77 23.42 12.27
C LEU A 244 -11.46 22.24 12.96
N LEU A 245 -10.69 21.20 13.28
CA LEU A 245 -11.18 20.00 13.96
C LEU A 245 -10.55 19.90 15.37
N PRO A 246 -11.34 20.04 16.45
CA PRO A 246 -10.83 19.99 17.83
C PRO A 246 -9.99 18.75 18.11
N GLU A 247 -8.90 18.91 18.88
CA GLU A 247 -7.93 17.86 19.24
C GLU A 247 -8.45 16.95 20.37
N ASN A 248 -9.53 16.22 20.08
CA ASN A 248 -10.05 15.21 20.98
C ASN A 248 -10.64 14.03 20.20
N GLU A 249 -10.43 12.81 20.71
CA GLU A 249 -11.04 11.62 20.12
C GLU A 249 -12.56 11.80 19.96
N GLY A 250 -13.08 11.45 18.79
CA GLY A 250 -14.50 11.58 18.46
C GLY A 250 -14.94 12.97 17.97
N ALA A 251 -14.06 13.99 17.97
CA ALA A 251 -14.34 15.25 17.30
C ALA A 251 -14.69 15.00 15.83
N ARG A 252 -15.76 15.64 15.34
CA ARG A 252 -16.30 15.38 14.01
C ARG A 252 -16.65 16.69 13.30
N TRP A 253 -16.22 16.76 12.05
CA TRP A 253 -16.64 17.76 11.07
C TRP A 253 -17.48 17.08 9.98
N GLN A 254 -18.46 17.79 9.43
CA GLN A 254 -19.34 17.27 8.39
C GLN A 254 -19.70 18.38 7.40
N SER A 255 -19.69 18.09 6.10
CA SER A 255 -20.13 19.01 5.07
C SER A 255 -21.66 19.09 5.01
N GLU A 256 -22.17 20.25 4.62
CA GLU A 256 -23.60 20.46 4.32
C GLU A 256 -23.95 20.05 2.87
N THR A 257 -22.93 19.70 2.07
CA THR A 257 -23.05 19.32 0.67
C THR A 257 -23.39 17.84 0.50
N ARG A 258 -23.75 17.45 -0.72
CA ARG A 258 -23.93 16.06 -1.12
C ARG A 258 -22.95 15.70 -2.24
N PRO A 259 -22.35 14.51 -2.24
CA PRO A 259 -22.43 13.49 -1.20
C PRO A 259 -21.81 13.97 0.12
N THR A 260 -22.40 13.58 1.25
CA THR A 260 -21.98 14.10 2.54
C THR A 260 -20.59 13.59 2.89
N THR A 261 -19.69 14.52 3.21
CA THR A 261 -18.34 14.22 3.68
C THR A 261 -18.28 14.42 5.18
N SER A 262 -17.65 13.50 5.90
CA SER A 262 -17.32 13.69 7.30
C SER A 262 -15.89 13.31 7.62
N ILE A 263 -15.30 14.07 8.52
CA ILE A 263 -13.96 13.83 9.05
C ILE A 263 -14.09 13.67 10.55
N THR A 264 -13.58 12.57 11.10
CA THR A 264 -13.71 12.24 12.52
C THR A 264 -12.37 11.83 13.10
N ARG A 265 -11.98 12.41 14.24
CA ARG A 265 -10.79 11.99 14.99
C ARG A 265 -10.99 10.63 15.63
N THR A 266 -9.98 9.76 15.49
CA THR A 266 -9.93 8.46 16.19
C THR A 266 -8.88 8.41 17.28
N SER A 267 -8.15 9.50 17.48
CA SER A 267 -7.26 9.78 18.60
C SER A 267 -7.27 11.29 18.83
N ASP A 268 -6.74 11.76 19.97
CA ASP A 268 -6.71 13.20 20.29
C ASP A 268 -5.93 13.98 19.21
N THR A 269 -4.84 13.38 18.70
CA THR A 269 -3.97 13.96 17.67
C THR A 269 -3.71 12.96 16.54
N ASN A 270 -3.32 13.47 15.37
CA ASN A 270 -2.67 12.76 14.28
C ASN A 270 -3.44 11.61 13.59
N GLU A 271 -4.59 11.14 14.07
CA GLU A 271 -5.37 10.05 13.45
C GLU A 271 -6.83 10.46 13.19
N ILE A 272 -7.25 10.38 11.92
CA ILE A 272 -8.60 10.67 11.47
C ILE A 272 -9.16 9.58 10.55
N ILE A 273 -10.48 9.57 10.45
CA ILE A 273 -11.24 8.89 9.41
C ILE A 273 -11.96 9.93 8.56
N ILE A 274 -11.79 9.84 7.24
CA ILE A 274 -12.54 10.59 6.24
C ILE A 274 -13.54 9.63 5.61
N GLU A 275 -14.82 10.00 5.57
CA GLU A 275 -15.88 9.24 4.90
C GLU A 275 -16.63 10.15 3.94
N VAL A 276 -16.66 9.77 2.67
CA VAL A 276 -17.50 10.38 1.63
C VAL A 276 -18.63 9.42 1.34
N GLU A 277 -19.87 9.86 1.57
CA GLU A 277 -21.08 9.04 1.52
C GLU A 277 -21.14 8.19 0.23
N ASN A 278 -21.21 6.88 0.39
CA ASN A 278 -21.26 5.86 -0.68
C ASN A 278 -20.08 5.83 -1.67
N ILE A 279 -19.02 6.62 -1.46
CA ILE A 279 -17.85 6.64 -2.37
C ILE A 279 -16.66 5.93 -1.72
N LEU A 280 -16.17 6.44 -0.60
CA LEU A 280 -15.00 5.87 0.07
C LEU A 280 -14.91 6.19 1.57
N LYS A 281 -14.03 5.46 2.24
CA LYS A 281 -13.55 5.70 3.59
C LYS A 281 -12.03 5.63 3.60
N ILE A 282 -11.38 6.62 4.22
CA ILE A 282 -9.93 6.69 4.41
C ILE A 282 -9.64 6.74 5.90
N THR A 283 -8.77 5.87 6.40
CA THR A 283 -8.07 6.11 7.67
C THR A 283 -6.75 6.79 7.33
N ALA A 284 -6.46 7.93 7.95
CA ALA A 284 -5.23 8.67 7.75
C ALA A 284 -4.57 8.91 9.11
N LYS A 285 -3.29 8.56 9.21
CA LYS A 285 -2.48 8.78 10.40
C LYS A 285 -1.19 9.48 10.04
N VAL A 286 -0.89 10.58 10.72
CA VAL A 286 0.42 11.23 10.61
C VAL A 286 1.40 10.50 11.52
N VAL A 287 2.56 10.12 10.98
CA VAL A 287 3.64 9.44 11.70
C VAL A 287 5.00 10.07 11.33
N PRO A 288 6.00 10.03 12.22
CA PRO A 288 7.35 10.47 11.89
C PRO A 288 8.08 9.36 11.14
N ILE A 289 9.07 9.73 10.33
CA ILE A 289 10.13 8.79 9.98
C ILE A 289 11.04 8.66 11.19
N THR A 290 11.17 7.45 11.73
CA THR A 290 11.94 7.22 12.95
C THR A 290 13.44 7.15 12.69
N GLU A 291 14.25 7.47 13.71
CA GLU A 291 15.71 7.31 13.64
C GLU A 291 16.10 5.85 13.34
N GLU A 292 15.38 4.89 13.92
CA GLU A 292 15.63 3.47 13.69
C GLU A 292 15.36 3.07 12.23
N GLU A 293 14.25 3.50 11.64
CA GLU A 293 13.98 3.29 10.21
C GLU A 293 15.05 3.96 9.35
N SER A 294 15.42 5.21 9.68
CA SER A 294 16.50 5.94 9.01
C SER A 294 17.83 5.20 9.07
N ARG A 295 18.18 4.60 10.22
CA ARG A 295 19.40 3.84 10.43
C ARG A 295 19.39 2.52 9.66
N VAL A 296 18.28 1.77 9.71
CA VAL A 296 18.14 0.47 9.05
C VAL A 296 18.15 0.61 7.52
N HIS A 297 17.50 1.66 7.00
CA HIS A 297 17.37 1.89 5.57
C HIS A 297 18.36 2.93 5.00
N ASN A 298 19.21 3.48 5.87
CA ASN A 298 20.21 4.50 5.55
C ASN A 298 19.62 5.76 4.89
N TYR A 299 18.42 6.19 5.32
CA TYR A 299 17.74 7.37 4.78
C TYR A 299 18.54 8.66 5.02
N GLY A 300 19.30 8.70 6.12
CA GLY A 300 20.05 9.89 6.54
C GLY A 300 19.15 11.00 7.08
N ILE A 301 18.00 10.65 7.67
CA ILE A 301 17.15 11.58 8.42
C ILE A 301 17.92 12.06 9.64
N THR A 302 17.97 13.37 9.82
CA THR A 302 18.61 14.06 10.94
C THR A 302 17.53 14.79 11.75
N GLU A 303 17.85 15.24 12.97
CA GLU A 303 16.89 15.91 13.85
C GLU A 303 16.37 17.25 13.28
N ASP A 304 17.11 17.88 12.38
CA ASP A 304 16.65 19.06 11.63
C ASP A 304 15.65 18.71 10.49
N ASP A 305 15.56 17.42 10.14
CA ASP A 305 14.82 16.89 8.98
C ASP A 305 13.74 15.86 9.39
N CYS A 306 13.02 16.06 10.50
CA CYS A 306 11.98 15.11 10.96
C CYS A 306 10.73 15.11 10.07
N PHE A 307 10.84 14.53 8.88
CA PHE A 307 9.72 14.35 7.97
C PHE A 307 8.59 13.53 8.62
N ALA A 308 7.42 14.14 8.72
CA ALA A 308 6.18 13.45 9.02
C ALA A 308 5.48 13.08 7.70
N HIS A 309 4.84 11.91 7.67
CA HIS A 309 4.11 11.43 6.51
C HIS A 309 2.79 10.78 6.92
N LEU A 310 1.98 10.42 5.94
CA LEU A 310 0.72 9.73 6.12
C LEU A 310 0.90 8.22 6.00
N GLU A 311 0.33 7.49 6.94
CA GLU A 311 -0.12 6.12 6.77
C GLU A 311 -1.61 6.15 6.42
N LEU A 312 -1.96 5.53 5.30
CA LEU A 312 -3.29 5.57 4.72
C LEU A 312 -3.89 4.17 4.64
N GLY A 313 -5.20 4.09 4.86
CA GLY A 313 -5.99 2.89 4.61
C GLY A 313 -7.23 3.25 3.83
N PHE A 314 -7.28 2.86 2.56
CA PHE A 314 -8.41 3.12 1.68
C PHE A 314 -9.42 1.97 1.69
N LYS A 315 -10.70 2.32 1.82
CA LYS A 315 -11.83 1.42 1.58
C LYS A 315 -12.79 2.09 0.61
N PHE A 316 -12.90 1.53 -0.59
CA PHE A 316 -13.80 2.05 -1.61
C PHE A 316 -15.14 1.30 -1.58
N PHE A 317 -16.23 2.02 -1.85
CA PHE A 317 -17.59 1.47 -1.85
C PHE A 317 -18.18 1.36 -3.26
N ALA A 318 -17.77 2.23 -4.19
CA ALA A 318 -18.36 2.34 -5.52
C ALA A 318 -17.31 2.61 -6.60
N LEU A 319 -16.34 1.71 -6.78
CA LEU A 319 -15.42 1.75 -7.93
C LEU A 319 -16.02 1.02 -9.14
N SER A 320 -15.83 1.59 -10.32
CA SER A 320 -16.13 0.98 -11.61
C SER A 320 -15.06 -0.05 -12.00
N ASP A 321 -15.36 -0.87 -13.02
CA ASP A 321 -14.39 -1.80 -13.58
C ASP A 321 -13.28 -1.11 -14.42
N GLU A 322 -13.40 0.21 -14.65
CA GLU A 322 -12.43 1.03 -15.39
C GLU A 322 -11.44 1.78 -14.49
N VAL A 323 -11.58 1.65 -13.16
CA VAL A 323 -10.73 2.33 -12.17
C VAL A 323 -9.24 2.11 -12.43
N SER A 324 -8.45 3.18 -12.41
CA SER A 324 -7.02 3.19 -12.68
C SER A 324 -6.22 3.85 -11.57
N GLY A 325 -4.93 4.11 -11.81
CA GLY A 325 -3.99 4.64 -10.83
C GLY A 325 -3.16 3.54 -10.18
N VAL A 326 -2.10 3.94 -9.44
CA VAL A 326 -1.14 3.01 -8.82
C VAL A 326 -1.84 1.93 -8.00
N LEU A 327 -2.74 2.34 -7.10
CA LEU A 327 -3.54 1.45 -6.26
C LEU A 327 -4.84 1.06 -6.95
N GLY A 328 -5.52 2.03 -7.58
CA GLY A 328 -6.87 1.84 -8.12
C GLY A 328 -6.96 0.73 -9.15
N GLN A 329 -5.95 0.55 -10.01
CA GLN A 329 -5.96 -0.53 -11.02
C GLN A 329 -6.11 -1.93 -10.41
N THR A 330 -5.67 -2.13 -9.17
CA THR A 330 -5.76 -3.43 -8.46
C THR A 330 -7.20 -3.80 -8.11
N TYR A 331 -8.13 -2.84 -8.12
CA TYR A 331 -9.54 -3.04 -7.80
C TYR A 331 -10.40 -3.45 -9.01
N ARG A 332 -9.84 -3.49 -10.24
CA ARG A 332 -10.59 -3.97 -11.41
C ARG A 332 -10.85 -5.47 -11.28
N ARG A 333 -12.05 -5.93 -11.68
CA ARG A 333 -12.44 -7.35 -11.65
C ARG A 333 -11.48 -8.28 -12.38
N ASN A 334 -10.93 -7.84 -13.51
CA ASN A 334 -10.02 -8.63 -14.35
C ASN A 334 -8.55 -8.21 -14.18
N TYR A 335 -8.22 -7.54 -13.07
CA TYR A 335 -6.84 -7.18 -12.80
C TYR A 335 -5.98 -8.44 -12.60
N VAL A 336 -4.84 -8.47 -13.28
CA VAL A 336 -3.81 -9.50 -13.10
C VAL A 336 -2.53 -8.77 -12.75
N SER A 337 -1.99 -9.07 -11.57
CA SER A 337 -0.79 -8.42 -11.08
C SER A 337 0.40 -8.70 -11.99
N ARG A 338 1.08 -7.63 -12.42
CA ARG A 338 2.28 -7.69 -13.27
C ARG A 338 3.57 -7.56 -12.46
N VAL A 339 3.46 -7.41 -11.13
CA VAL A 339 4.63 -7.29 -10.27
C VAL A 339 5.36 -8.61 -10.20
N LYS A 340 6.69 -8.55 -10.06
CA LYS A 340 7.52 -9.77 -10.05
C LYS A 340 7.30 -10.53 -8.74
N MET A 341 6.63 -11.69 -8.81
CA MET A 341 6.43 -12.53 -7.63
C MET A 341 7.73 -13.19 -7.16
N GLY A 342 7.84 -13.45 -5.86
CA GLY A 342 9.00 -14.12 -5.26
C GLY A 342 10.20 -13.21 -4.96
N VAL A 343 10.10 -11.90 -5.22
CA VAL A 343 11.07 -10.91 -4.73
C VAL A 343 10.55 -10.23 -3.47
N LEU A 344 11.46 -9.76 -2.61
CA LEU A 344 11.10 -9.14 -1.33
C LEU A 344 10.32 -7.82 -1.49
N MET A 345 10.72 -7.01 -2.48
CA MET A 345 10.10 -5.70 -2.75
C MET A 345 9.69 -5.62 -4.22
N PRO A 346 8.54 -6.20 -4.59
CA PRO A 346 8.02 -6.10 -5.95
C PRO A 346 7.60 -4.66 -6.23
N VAL A 347 8.12 -4.06 -7.30
CA VAL A 347 7.83 -2.68 -7.69
C VAL A 347 6.75 -2.66 -8.77
N MET A 348 5.82 -1.72 -8.68
CA MET A 348 4.74 -1.52 -9.64
C MET A 348 4.88 -0.19 -10.36
N GLY A 349 4.69 -0.21 -11.68
CA GLY A 349 4.55 0.99 -12.47
C GLY A 349 5.84 1.79 -12.66
N GLY A 350 5.69 2.95 -13.31
CA GLY A 350 6.74 3.96 -13.46
C GLY A 350 6.22 5.36 -13.13
N ASP A 351 7.12 6.25 -12.74
CA ASP A 351 6.82 7.64 -12.41
C ASP A 351 6.03 8.37 -13.51
N LYS A 352 6.40 8.18 -14.78
CA LYS A 352 5.76 8.86 -15.92
C LYS A 352 4.28 8.52 -16.11
N GLU A 353 3.89 7.28 -15.84
CA GLU A 353 2.52 6.80 -16.08
C GLU A 353 1.53 7.44 -15.12
N PHE A 354 1.95 7.62 -13.86
CA PHE A 354 1.09 8.09 -12.78
C PHE A 354 1.35 9.54 -12.39
N SER A 355 2.33 10.22 -12.98
CA SER A 355 2.62 11.63 -12.67
C SER A 355 1.39 12.51 -12.92
N ALA A 356 1.05 13.33 -11.93
CA ALA A 356 0.09 14.42 -12.05
C ALA A 356 0.83 15.76 -11.96
N SER A 357 0.26 16.83 -12.51
CA SER A 357 0.87 18.16 -12.40
C SER A 357 0.62 18.87 -11.08
N GLY A 358 -0.30 18.35 -10.25
CA GLY A 358 -0.63 18.89 -8.94
C GLY A 358 -1.55 17.99 -8.13
N LEU A 359 -1.68 18.29 -6.85
CA LEU A 359 -2.49 17.53 -5.88
C LEU A 359 -3.97 17.41 -6.27
N PHE A 360 -4.51 18.42 -6.95
CA PHE A 360 -5.91 18.46 -7.41
C PHE A 360 -6.05 18.39 -8.93
N ASN A 361 -4.98 18.03 -9.65
CA ASN A 361 -5.01 17.96 -11.12
C ASN A 361 -5.22 16.51 -11.55
N ALA A 362 -6.37 16.24 -12.17
CA ALA A 362 -6.71 14.91 -12.69
C ALA A 362 -6.16 14.68 -14.10
N ASP A 363 -4.84 14.84 -14.29
CA ASP A 363 -4.20 14.92 -15.61
C ASP A 363 -3.10 13.87 -15.85
N CYS A 364 -3.03 12.84 -15.01
CA CYS A 364 -2.12 11.73 -15.25
C CYS A 364 -2.52 10.94 -16.51
N SER A 365 -1.56 10.19 -17.08
CA SER A 365 -1.77 9.45 -18.34
C SER A 365 -2.91 8.41 -18.26
N VAL A 366 -3.25 7.98 -17.05
CA VAL A 366 -4.27 6.97 -16.78
C VAL A 366 -5.55 7.54 -16.17
N ALA A 367 -5.70 8.87 -16.14
CA ALA A 367 -6.84 9.53 -15.55
C ALA A 367 -8.16 9.13 -16.25
N LYS A 368 -9.17 8.87 -15.43
CA LYS A 368 -10.54 8.51 -15.81
C LYS A 368 -11.57 9.49 -15.25
N PHE A 369 -11.14 10.41 -14.40
CA PHE A 369 -12.01 11.34 -13.70
C PHE A 369 -12.70 12.29 -14.67
N GLN A 370 -14.01 12.38 -14.53
CA GLN A 370 -14.84 13.31 -15.27
C GLN A 370 -15.45 14.24 -14.24
N ALA A 371 -14.78 15.38 -14.00
CA ALA A 371 -15.38 16.43 -13.19
C ALA A 371 -16.76 16.75 -13.78
N VAL A 372 -17.79 16.75 -12.94
CA VAL A 372 -19.12 17.14 -13.39
C VAL A 372 -19.03 18.62 -13.71
N ASN A 373 -18.95 18.96 -15.00
CA ASN A 373 -19.10 20.34 -15.44
C ASN A 373 -20.49 20.80 -14.96
N GLU A 374 -20.58 21.86 -14.15
CA GLU A 374 -21.85 22.51 -13.79
C GLU A 374 -22.69 22.84 -15.04
N GLY A 375 -22.06 22.99 -16.21
CA GLY A 375 -22.73 23.18 -17.50
C GLY A 375 -23.46 21.96 -18.07
N LEU A 376 -23.20 20.73 -17.62
CA LEU A 376 -23.87 19.52 -18.12
C LEU A 376 -25.23 19.28 -17.43
N LEU A 377 -25.36 19.71 -16.16
CA LEU A 377 -26.65 19.68 -15.44
C LEU A 377 -27.68 20.65 -16.05
N ASN A 378 -27.21 21.73 -16.69
CA ASN A 378 -28.07 22.67 -17.41
C ASN A 378 -28.56 22.16 -18.78
N ASN A 379 -27.98 21.07 -19.30
CA ASN A 379 -28.33 20.49 -20.60
C ASN A 379 -29.08 19.16 -20.52
N LEU A 380 -29.41 18.69 -19.31
CA LEU A 380 -30.45 17.68 -19.15
C LEU A 380 -31.80 18.40 -19.16
N GLU A 381 -32.35 18.62 -20.36
CA GLU A 381 -33.79 18.80 -20.51
C GLU A 381 -34.47 17.55 -19.94
N ILE A 382 -34.85 17.63 -18.66
CA ILE A 382 -35.79 16.70 -18.06
C ILE A 382 -37.08 16.89 -18.86
N PRO A 383 -37.57 15.88 -19.61
CA PRO A 383 -38.83 16.03 -20.34
C PRO A 383 -39.92 16.34 -19.31
N ASN A 384 -40.56 17.49 -19.48
CA ASN A 384 -41.61 18.00 -18.59
C ASN A 384 -42.78 16.99 -18.53
N LEU A 385 -42.72 16.05 -17.58
CA LEU A 385 -43.84 15.16 -17.26
C LEU A 385 -44.93 15.97 -16.55
N LYS A 386 -45.99 16.31 -17.28
CA LYS A 386 -47.22 16.85 -16.68
C LYS A 386 -48.02 15.71 -16.06
N CYS A 387 -48.01 15.65 -14.73
CA CYS A 387 -48.84 14.73 -13.97
C CYS A 387 -50.10 15.47 -13.48
N SER A 388 -51.27 14.93 -13.74
CA SER A 388 -52.55 15.47 -13.23
C SER A 388 -53.28 14.42 -12.40
N SER A 389 -53.66 14.78 -11.17
CA SER A 389 -54.54 13.97 -10.33
C SER A 389 -56.00 14.21 -10.69
N GLY A 390 -56.68 13.22 -11.27
CA GLY A 390 -58.13 13.28 -11.46
C GLY A 390 -58.85 13.28 -10.11
N MET A 391 -59.83 14.16 -9.92
CA MET A 391 -60.49 14.46 -8.63
C MET A 391 -61.31 13.30 -8.00
N SER A 392 -61.22 12.05 -8.47
CA SER A 392 -61.91 10.90 -7.83
C SER A 392 -61.30 9.54 -8.21
N GLY A 393 -60.02 9.31 -7.89
CA GLY A 393 -59.42 7.97 -7.94
C GLY A 393 -57.95 7.98 -7.47
N ARG A 394 -57.55 6.99 -6.66
CA ARG A 394 -56.18 6.83 -6.13
C ARG A 394 -55.19 6.38 -7.22
N GLY A 395 -54.94 7.22 -8.22
CA GLY A 395 -53.93 6.96 -9.24
C GLY A 395 -53.47 8.26 -9.90
N VAL A 396 -52.15 8.51 -9.87
CA VAL A 396 -51.51 9.57 -10.64
C VAL A 396 -51.06 8.96 -11.97
N VAL A 397 -51.53 9.50 -13.09
CA VAL A 397 -51.05 9.12 -14.41
C VAL A 397 -50.16 10.24 -14.93
N CYS A 398 -48.88 9.93 -15.14
CA CYS A 398 -47.92 10.83 -15.77
C CYS A 398 -47.73 10.40 -17.22
N ARG A 399 -47.88 11.34 -18.15
CA ARG A 399 -47.55 11.12 -19.57
C ARG A 399 -46.33 11.95 -19.93
N ARG A 400 -45.50 11.35 -20.77
CA ARG A 400 -44.25 11.92 -21.27
C ARG A 400 -44.51 13.01 -22.29
#